data_AF-A0AAX2JBT4-F1
#
_entry.id   AF-A0AAX2JBT4-F1
#
_cell.length_a   1.000
_cell.length_b   1.000
_cell.length_c   1.000
_cell.angle_alpha   90.00
_cell.angle_beta   90.00
_cell.angle_gamma   90.00
#
_symmetry.space_group_name_H-M   'P 1'
#
loop_
_entity.id
_entity.type
_entity.pdbx_description
1 polymer ?
#
loop_
_entity_poly.entity_id
_entity_poly.type
_entity_poly.pdbx_seq_one_letter_code
_entity_poly.pdbx_strand_id
1 'polypeptide(L)'
;MKKKLIYLFVIMALFTGCTYFKVREAFKEADKGEYTKSLYNLADILKSNSEDRRTLDAFELIYPMGEKEYYDKLDMTRNRDLVGYTKALLNLLRVQEIYYSLPEESRNSIAIITPPPEERNKVKQESAESFFKLGNGFQAETIEDKLRKFGFYSEAKKYDIDNRKDIAKKYSESMENARVRFNLVMNVLSGRKSFSDDFKRYTISNIGTYPLFTVNDRSKVNADLDISLSNFYYSPPSVQVISGIDSYFETRVRRVMKKVVTSEMVNGKVVERVKYVPVDEEYEVEIFYKYEKYIKTTYAEYELAYTLKDRKDGRIIARNSNKVRYTDEAAWMRFYPITHIKGGYRRFPISENEKYVLDEATIVRRAMLKGTDQINSELKALDSNRIIGW
;
A
#
# COMPACT_ATOMS: atom_id res chain seq x y z
N MET A 1 -32.02 20.22 -9.83
CA MET A 1 -31.25 19.67 -10.99
C MET A 1 -29.84 20.24 -11.13
N LYS A 2 -29.60 21.57 -11.03
CA LYS A 2 -28.26 22.18 -11.22
C LYS A 2 -27.13 21.67 -10.29
N LYS A 3 -27.39 21.35 -9.02
CA LYS A 3 -26.38 20.82 -8.08
C LYS A 3 -25.91 19.39 -8.41
N LYS A 4 -26.76 18.53 -9.00
CA LYS A 4 -26.37 17.17 -9.43
C LYS A 4 -25.47 17.20 -10.66
N LEU A 5 -25.67 18.16 -11.58
CA LEU A 5 -24.84 18.32 -12.78
C LEU A 5 -23.42 18.81 -12.44
N ILE A 6 -23.28 19.70 -11.45
CA ILE A 6 -21.97 20.22 -11.00
C ILE A 6 -21.15 19.12 -10.30
N TYR A 7 -21.78 18.30 -9.46
CA TYR A 7 -21.11 17.12 -8.87
C TYR A 7 -20.66 16.12 -9.95
N LEU A 8 -21.48 15.90 -10.99
CA LEU A 8 -21.11 15.03 -12.12
C LEU A 8 -19.90 15.59 -12.90
N PHE A 9 -19.85 16.90 -13.12
CA PHE A 9 -18.72 17.58 -13.78
C PHE A 9 -17.46 17.57 -12.94
N VAL A 10 -17.55 17.75 -11.61
CA VAL A 10 -16.41 17.66 -10.71
C VAL A 10 -15.88 16.22 -10.61
N ILE A 11 -16.77 15.22 -10.59
CA ILE A 11 -16.39 13.81 -10.64
C ILE A 11 -15.72 13.49 -11.99
N MET A 12 -16.31 13.88 -13.14
CA MET A 12 -15.67 13.69 -14.45
C MET A 12 -14.33 14.43 -14.59
N ALA A 13 -14.19 15.64 -14.03
CA ALA A 13 -12.93 16.38 -14.01
C ALA A 13 -11.87 15.72 -13.10
N LEU A 14 -12.27 15.14 -11.96
CA LEU A 14 -11.38 14.38 -11.08
C LEU A 14 -10.94 13.05 -11.71
N PHE A 15 -11.82 12.36 -12.43
CA PHE A 15 -11.48 11.13 -13.16
C PHE A 15 -10.56 11.40 -14.36
N THR A 16 -10.82 12.44 -15.15
CA THR A 16 -10.01 12.81 -16.33
C THR A 16 -8.68 13.50 -15.99
N GLY A 17 -8.60 14.17 -14.83
CA GLY A 17 -7.35 14.71 -14.29
C GLY A 17 -6.41 13.60 -13.80
N CYS A 18 -6.97 12.57 -13.14
CA CYS A 18 -6.20 11.44 -12.62
C CYS A 18 -5.62 10.57 -13.74
N THR A 19 -6.35 10.34 -14.84
CA THR A 19 -5.82 9.61 -16.00
C THR A 19 -4.72 10.38 -16.72
N TYR A 20 -4.85 11.70 -16.87
CA TYR A 20 -3.80 12.53 -17.49
C TYR A 20 -2.44 12.42 -16.78
N PHE A 21 -2.43 12.51 -15.44
CA PHE A 21 -1.18 12.39 -14.68
C PHE A 21 -0.55 11.00 -14.81
N LYS A 22 -1.37 9.94 -14.79
CA LYS A 22 -0.89 8.57 -14.96
C LYS A 22 -0.35 8.29 -16.37
N VAL A 23 -1.01 8.81 -17.41
CA VAL A 23 -0.51 8.69 -18.80
C VAL A 23 0.81 9.44 -18.96
N ARG A 24 0.94 10.64 -18.39
CA ARG A 24 2.21 11.38 -18.38
C ARG A 24 3.32 10.64 -17.63
N GLU A 25 2.98 9.98 -16.53
CA GLU A 25 3.92 9.16 -15.78
C GLU A 25 4.38 7.94 -16.60
N ALA A 26 3.47 7.28 -17.31
CA ALA A 26 3.81 6.19 -18.22
C ALA A 26 4.83 6.62 -19.29
N PHE A 27 4.62 7.77 -19.95
CA PHE A 27 5.63 8.31 -20.87
C PHE A 27 7.00 8.54 -20.21
N LYS A 28 7.03 9.09 -18.98
CA LYS A 28 8.30 9.25 -18.25
C LYS A 28 8.98 7.94 -17.91
N GLU A 29 8.23 6.86 -17.73
CA GLU A 29 8.78 5.52 -17.52
C GLU A 29 9.33 4.94 -18.82
N ALA A 30 8.59 5.09 -19.93
CA ALA A 30 9.05 4.71 -21.26
C ALA A 30 10.33 5.46 -21.68
N ASP A 31 10.42 6.77 -21.41
CA ASP A 31 11.62 7.59 -21.67
C ASP A 31 12.87 7.11 -20.90
N LYS A 32 12.68 6.39 -19.79
CA LYS A 32 13.76 5.76 -19.02
C LYS A 32 14.10 4.35 -19.50
N GLY A 33 13.42 3.84 -20.54
CA GLY A 33 13.56 2.47 -21.04
C GLY A 33 12.73 1.43 -20.27
N GLU A 34 11.84 1.85 -19.36
CA GLU A 34 11.00 0.98 -18.52
C GLU A 34 9.64 0.71 -19.19
N TYR A 35 9.66 0.20 -20.42
CA TYR A 35 8.46 0.02 -21.25
C TYR A 35 7.45 -0.96 -20.65
N THR A 36 7.90 -2.04 -20.02
CA THR A 36 7.00 -3.00 -19.36
C THR A 36 6.18 -2.32 -18.26
N LYS A 37 6.84 -1.56 -17.37
CA LYS A 37 6.19 -0.82 -16.29
C LYS A 37 5.20 0.23 -16.82
N SER A 38 5.62 1.00 -17.82
CA SER A 38 4.79 1.99 -18.49
C SER A 38 3.51 1.35 -19.06
N LEU A 39 3.65 0.26 -19.81
CA LEU A 39 2.51 -0.41 -20.44
C LEU A 39 1.59 -1.10 -19.42
N TYR A 40 2.12 -1.65 -18.33
CA TYR A 40 1.30 -2.16 -17.23
C TYR A 40 0.42 -1.07 -16.61
N ASN A 41 1.00 0.11 -16.34
CA ASN A 41 0.27 1.24 -15.79
C ASN A 41 -0.86 1.71 -16.71
N LEU A 42 -0.63 1.75 -18.02
CA LEU A 42 -1.66 2.05 -19.01
C LEU A 42 -2.74 0.95 -19.08
N ALA A 43 -2.33 -0.32 -19.11
CA ALA A 43 -3.25 -1.45 -19.15
C ALA A 43 -4.18 -1.50 -17.92
N ASP A 44 -3.70 -1.14 -16.73
CA ASP A 44 -4.53 -1.08 -15.52
C ASP A 44 -5.60 0.02 -15.58
N ILE A 45 -5.33 1.14 -16.26
CA ILE A 45 -6.34 2.16 -16.55
C ILE A 45 -7.39 1.57 -17.51
N LEU A 46 -6.95 0.93 -18.60
CA LEU A 46 -7.83 0.34 -19.61
C LEU A 46 -8.71 -0.79 -19.04
N LYS A 47 -8.25 -1.56 -18.05
CA LYS A 47 -9.10 -2.53 -17.34
C LYS A 47 -10.31 -1.89 -16.65
N SER A 48 -10.16 -0.65 -16.20
CA SER A 48 -11.20 0.10 -15.48
C SER A 48 -12.03 0.98 -16.40
N ASN A 49 -11.43 1.47 -17.50
CA ASN A 49 -12.05 2.31 -18.51
C ASN A 49 -11.46 1.96 -19.89
N SER A 50 -12.05 0.97 -20.54
CA SER A 50 -11.54 0.34 -21.77
C SER A 50 -11.48 1.27 -22.98
N GLU A 51 -12.26 2.37 -22.95
CA GLU A 51 -12.37 3.34 -24.05
C GLU A 51 -11.63 4.66 -23.75
N ASP A 52 -10.78 4.73 -22.71
CA ASP A 52 -10.03 5.96 -22.40
C ASP A 52 -9.07 6.34 -23.55
N ARG A 53 -9.51 7.27 -24.40
CA ARG A 53 -8.80 7.60 -25.64
C ARG A 53 -7.35 8.02 -25.42
N ARG A 54 -7.07 8.79 -24.37
CA ARG A 54 -5.70 9.26 -24.05
C ARG A 54 -4.79 8.09 -23.70
N THR A 55 -5.30 7.13 -22.95
CA THR A 55 -4.56 5.93 -22.57
C THR A 55 -4.35 5.02 -23.77
N LEU A 56 -5.36 4.87 -24.63
CA LEU A 56 -5.24 4.12 -25.90
C LEU A 56 -4.19 4.74 -26.83
N ASP A 57 -4.24 6.07 -27.05
CA ASP A 57 -3.25 6.80 -27.85
C ASP A 57 -1.81 6.63 -27.30
N ALA A 58 -1.66 6.72 -25.98
CA ALA A 58 -0.36 6.49 -25.33
C ALA A 58 0.12 5.05 -25.49
N PHE A 59 -0.79 4.08 -25.40
CA PHE A 59 -0.47 2.67 -25.59
C PHE A 59 -0.02 2.39 -27.04
N GLU A 60 -0.71 2.94 -28.04
CA GLU A 60 -0.34 2.85 -29.46
C GLU A 60 1.06 3.39 -29.77
N LEU A 61 1.51 4.42 -29.04
CA LEU A 61 2.84 4.99 -29.22
C LEU A 61 3.93 4.21 -28.48
N ILE A 62 3.69 3.86 -27.21
CA ILE A 62 4.71 3.27 -26.34
C ILE A 62 4.94 1.80 -26.67
N TYR A 63 3.90 1.05 -27.05
CA TYR A 63 4.01 -0.39 -27.29
C TYR A 63 4.99 -0.74 -28.42
N PRO A 64 4.89 -0.14 -29.63
CA PRO A 64 5.84 -0.43 -30.71
C PRO A 64 7.27 0.00 -30.39
N MET A 65 7.44 1.09 -29.63
CA MET A 65 8.76 1.53 -29.16
C MET A 65 9.38 0.51 -28.21
N GLY A 66 8.58 -0.03 -27.29
CA GLY A 66 9.00 -1.08 -26.37
C GLY A 66 9.38 -2.39 -27.07
N GLU A 67 8.57 -2.84 -28.03
CA GLU A 67 8.91 -4.03 -28.83
C GLU A 67 10.24 -3.82 -29.57
N LYS A 68 10.37 -2.71 -30.31
CA LYS A 68 11.60 -2.39 -31.05
C LYS A 68 12.83 -2.36 -30.15
N GLU A 69 12.76 -1.66 -29.02
CA GLU A 69 13.86 -1.58 -28.04
C GLU A 69 14.30 -2.96 -27.57
N TYR A 70 13.37 -3.86 -27.25
CA TYR A 70 13.72 -5.20 -26.79
C TYR A 70 14.24 -6.09 -27.91
N TYR A 71 13.75 -5.97 -29.15
CA TYR A 71 14.35 -6.63 -30.31
C TYR A 71 15.79 -6.15 -30.57
N ASP A 72 16.03 -4.84 -30.56
CA ASP A 72 17.36 -4.26 -30.71
C ASP A 72 18.31 -4.79 -29.61
N LYS A 73 17.84 -4.89 -28.37
CA LYS A 73 18.59 -5.50 -27.25
C LYS A 73 18.87 -6.99 -27.47
N LEU A 74 17.93 -7.75 -28.02
CA LEU A 74 18.16 -9.17 -28.34
C LEU A 74 19.31 -9.32 -29.31
N ASP A 75 19.33 -8.55 -30.39
CA ASP A 75 20.38 -8.64 -31.40
C ASP A 75 21.75 -8.20 -30.87
N MET A 76 21.78 -7.19 -29.99
CA MET A 76 23.02 -6.73 -29.34
C MET A 76 23.60 -7.75 -28.36
N THR A 77 22.76 -8.50 -27.66
CA THR A 77 23.16 -9.41 -26.56
C THR A 77 23.30 -10.86 -26.99
N ARG A 78 22.69 -11.25 -28.12
CA ARG A 78 22.74 -12.62 -28.65
C ARG A 78 24.18 -13.12 -28.77
N ASN A 79 24.44 -14.29 -28.20
CA ASN A 79 25.75 -14.96 -28.13
C ASN A 79 26.87 -14.18 -27.39
N ARG A 80 26.56 -13.05 -26.75
CA ARG A 80 27.54 -12.22 -26.02
C ARG A 80 27.26 -12.14 -24.52
N ASP A 81 25.99 -11.95 -24.16
CA ASP A 81 25.53 -11.83 -22.77
C ASP A 81 24.25 -12.63 -22.59
N LEU A 82 24.36 -13.82 -22.00
CA LEU A 82 23.21 -14.69 -21.75
C LEU A 82 22.19 -14.05 -20.79
N VAL A 83 22.65 -13.27 -19.80
CA VAL A 83 21.76 -12.63 -18.82
C VAL A 83 21.00 -11.48 -19.49
N GLY A 84 21.72 -10.60 -20.19
CA GLY A 84 21.12 -9.52 -20.97
C GLY A 84 20.15 -10.03 -22.03
N TYR A 85 20.52 -11.10 -22.74
CA TYR A 85 19.65 -11.76 -23.72
C TYR A 85 18.36 -12.29 -23.09
N THR A 86 18.47 -13.01 -21.98
CA THR A 86 17.30 -13.56 -21.28
C THR A 86 16.42 -12.44 -20.72
N LYS A 87 17.01 -11.36 -20.20
CA LYS A 87 16.26 -10.20 -19.73
C LYS A 87 15.49 -9.51 -20.86
N ALA A 88 16.10 -9.35 -22.03
CA ALA A 88 15.44 -8.79 -23.21
C ALA A 88 14.29 -9.69 -23.69
N LEU A 89 14.49 -11.01 -23.74
CA LEU A 89 13.45 -11.99 -24.08
C LEU A 89 12.25 -11.91 -23.12
N LEU A 90 12.52 -11.88 -21.80
CA LEU A 90 11.48 -11.80 -20.78
C LEU A 90 10.68 -10.50 -20.90
N ASN A 91 11.35 -9.36 -21.11
CA ASN A 91 10.68 -8.08 -21.24
C ASN A 91 9.88 -7.97 -22.54
N LEU A 92 10.39 -8.51 -23.65
CA LEU A 92 9.64 -8.62 -24.90
C LEU A 92 8.35 -9.45 -24.70
N LEU A 93 8.45 -10.62 -24.06
CA LEU A 93 7.27 -11.44 -23.74
C LEU A 93 6.27 -10.69 -22.87
N ARG A 94 6.74 -9.95 -21.84
CA ARG A 94 5.88 -9.15 -20.98
C ARG A 94 5.15 -8.05 -21.76
N VAL A 95 5.86 -7.31 -22.61
CA VAL A 95 5.24 -6.30 -23.48
C VAL A 95 4.13 -6.93 -24.33
N GLN A 96 4.44 -8.04 -25.01
CA GLN A 96 3.47 -8.75 -25.85
C GLN A 96 2.28 -9.26 -25.02
N GLU A 97 2.53 -9.82 -23.83
CA GLU A 97 1.47 -10.31 -22.92
C GLU A 97 0.57 -9.19 -22.40
N ILE A 98 1.11 -8.00 -22.13
CA ILE A 98 0.30 -6.85 -21.71
C ILE A 98 -0.74 -6.53 -22.78
N TYR A 99 -0.35 -6.49 -24.06
CA TYR A 99 -1.29 -6.28 -25.16
C TYR A 99 -2.40 -7.34 -25.17
N TYR A 100 -2.05 -8.63 -25.08
CA TYR A 100 -3.05 -9.71 -25.07
C TYR A 100 -3.93 -9.73 -23.81
N SER A 101 -3.50 -9.08 -22.73
CA SER A 101 -4.28 -8.95 -21.49
C SER A 101 -5.27 -7.77 -21.49
N LEU A 102 -5.23 -6.91 -22.51
CA LEU A 102 -6.15 -5.79 -22.64
C LEU A 102 -7.59 -6.26 -22.91
N PRO A 103 -8.61 -5.50 -22.43
CA PRO A 103 -10.00 -5.72 -22.83
C PRO A 103 -10.15 -5.76 -24.35
N GLU A 104 -11.12 -6.55 -24.83
CA GLU A 104 -11.37 -6.69 -26.28
C GLU A 104 -11.69 -5.35 -26.94
N GLU A 105 -12.50 -4.52 -26.28
CA GLU A 105 -12.84 -3.15 -26.71
C GLU A 105 -11.59 -2.29 -26.92
N SER A 106 -10.65 -2.33 -25.97
CA SER A 106 -9.38 -1.60 -26.07
C SER A 106 -8.51 -2.13 -27.21
N ARG A 107 -8.42 -3.46 -27.37
CA ARG A 107 -7.65 -4.08 -28.48
C ARG A 107 -8.21 -3.75 -29.85
N ASN A 108 -9.53 -3.69 -29.98
CA ASN A 108 -10.19 -3.33 -31.24
C ASN A 108 -10.05 -1.83 -31.57
N SER A 109 -9.73 -1.01 -30.57
CA SER A 109 -9.63 0.45 -30.68
C SER A 109 -8.19 0.95 -30.89
N ILE A 110 -7.20 0.05 -30.82
CA ILE A 110 -5.77 0.38 -31.01
C ILE A 110 -5.24 -0.14 -32.35
N ALA A 111 -4.56 0.74 -33.09
CA ALA A 111 -3.96 0.46 -34.38
C ALA A 111 -2.52 -0.08 -34.23
N ILE A 112 -2.37 -1.26 -33.62
CA ILE A 112 -1.07 -1.90 -33.40
C ILE A 112 -0.90 -3.11 -34.32
N ILE A 113 0.26 -3.20 -34.97
CA ILE A 113 0.66 -4.43 -35.68
C ILE A 113 1.12 -5.43 -34.62
N THR A 114 0.29 -6.43 -34.35
CA THR A 114 0.63 -7.46 -33.37
C THR A 114 1.64 -8.45 -33.95
N PRO A 115 2.63 -8.90 -33.18
CA PRO A 115 3.50 -9.98 -33.61
C PRO A 115 2.66 -11.24 -33.91
N PRO A 116 2.91 -11.93 -35.03
CA PRO A 116 2.18 -13.14 -35.36
C PRO A 116 2.39 -14.22 -34.28
N PRO A 117 1.42 -15.13 -34.09
CA PRO A 117 1.52 -16.20 -33.09
C PRO A 117 2.81 -17.03 -33.19
N GLU A 118 3.31 -17.24 -34.41
CA GLU A 118 4.56 -17.96 -34.68
C GLU A 118 5.78 -17.26 -34.09
N GLU A 119 5.87 -15.94 -34.26
CA GLU A 119 6.96 -15.14 -33.71
C GLU A 119 6.93 -15.16 -32.18
N ARG A 120 5.75 -14.99 -31.59
CA ARG A 120 5.59 -15.09 -30.13
C ARG A 120 5.96 -16.48 -29.61
N ASN A 121 5.58 -17.54 -30.32
CA ASN A 121 5.95 -18.91 -29.96
C ASN A 121 7.46 -19.11 -30.02
N LYS A 122 8.14 -18.53 -31.02
CA LYS A 122 9.61 -18.53 -31.10
C LYS A 122 10.24 -17.81 -29.92
N VAL A 123 9.76 -16.62 -29.55
CA VAL A 123 10.26 -15.88 -28.37
C VAL A 123 10.07 -16.71 -27.08
N LYS A 124 8.94 -17.43 -26.94
CA LYS A 124 8.72 -18.35 -25.81
C LYS A 124 9.71 -19.51 -25.79
N GLN A 125 9.93 -20.17 -26.93
CA GLN A 125 10.92 -21.26 -27.06
C GLN A 125 12.33 -20.78 -26.71
N GLU A 126 12.73 -19.63 -27.25
CA GLU A 126 14.03 -19.02 -26.95
C GLU A 126 14.15 -18.62 -25.47
N SER A 127 13.07 -18.11 -24.87
CA SER A 127 13.01 -17.80 -23.43
C SER A 127 13.19 -19.04 -22.58
N ALA A 128 12.48 -20.12 -22.91
CA ALA A 128 12.58 -21.39 -22.21
C ALA A 128 14.01 -21.94 -22.26
N GLU A 129 14.64 -21.94 -23.44
CA GLU A 129 16.02 -22.40 -23.63
C GLU A 129 17.02 -21.50 -22.90
N SER A 130 16.84 -20.17 -22.94
CA SER A 130 17.76 -19.22 -22.31
C SER A 130 17.73 -19.34 -20.78
N PHE A 131 16.54 -19.43 -20.18
CA PHE A 131 16.39 -19.71 -18.76
C PHE A 131 16.96 -21.08 -18.35
N PHE A 132 16.78 -22.10 -19.19
CA PHE A 132 17.35 -23.42 -18.96
C PHE A 132 18.89 -23.38 -18.95
N LYS A 133 19.51 -22.66 -19.90
CA LYS A 133 20.97 -22.44 -19.94
C LYS A 133 21.47 -21.71 -18.69
N LEU A 134 20.78 -20.65 -18.27
CA LEU A 134 21.10 -19.94 -17.02
C LEU A 134 21.03 -20.88 -15.81
N GLY A 135 19.94 -21.65 -15.69
CA GLY A 135 19.77 -22.64 -14.62
C GLY A 135 20.88 -23.70 -14.61
N ASN A 136 21.37 -24.13 -15.76
CA ASN A 136 22.47 -25.10 -15.87
C ASN A 136 23.82 -24.48 -15.45
N GLY A 137 24.08 -23.24 -15.85
CA GLY A 137 25.32 -22.52 -15.53
C GLY A 137 25.38 -21.95 -14.10
N PHE A 138 24.24 -21.81 -13.43
CA PHE A 138 24.18 -21.20 -12.10
C PHE A 138 24.61 -22.17 -11.00
N GLN A 139 25.66 -21.82 -10.26
CA GLN A 139 26.10 -22.54 -9.07
C GLN A 139 25.20 -22.18 -7.87
N ALA A 140 24.74 -23.18 -7.12
CA ALA A 140 23.84 -22.96 -6.00
C ALA A 140 24.37 -23.63 -4.73
N GLU A 141 24.84 -22.81 -3.79
CA GLU A 141 25.42 -23.27 -2.53
C GLU A 141 24.47 -23.01 -1.36
N THR A 142 23.91 -21.79 -1.34
CA THR A 142 23.08 -21.27 -0.26
C THR A 142 21.60 -21.53 -0.51
N ILE A 143 20.75 -21.38 0.52
CA ILE A 143 19.28 -21.46 0.34
C ILE A 143 18.78 -20.45 -0.70
N GLU A 144 19.27 -19.21 -0.65
CA GLU A 144 18.87 -18.15 -1.59
C GLU A 144 19.25 -18.52 -3.04
N ASP A 145 20.45 -19.06 -3.24
CA ASP A 145 20.90 -19.51 -4.56
C ASP A 145 20.05 -20.67 -5.09
N LYS A 146 19.68 -21.61 -4.21
CA LYS A 146 18.83 -22.75 -4.59
C LYS A 146 17.44 -22.28 -5.00
N LEU A 147 16.86 -21.32 -4.26
CA LEU A 147 15.60 -20.68 -4.62
C LEU A 147 15.72 -19.97 -5.98
N ARG A 148 16.79 -19.21 -6.20
CA ARG A 148 17.04 -18.51 -7.46
C ARG A 148 17.24 -19.46 -8.65
N LYS A 149 17.98 -20.55 -8.44
CA LYS A 149 18.18 -21.59 -9.44
C LYS A 149 16.87 -22.27 -9.82
N PHE A 150 16.01 -22.57 -8.83
CA PHE A 150 14.65 -23.02 -9.10
C PHE A 150 13.86 -21.97 -9.89
N GLY A 151 14.01 -20.68 -9.58
CA GLY A 151 13.40 -19.58 -10.33
C GLY A 151 13.70 -19.63 -11.83
N PHE A 152 14.95 -19.86 -12.21
CA PHE A 152 15.32 -20.03 -13.63
C PHE A 152 14.59 -21.22 -14.27
N TYR A 153 14.56 -22.39 -13.62
CA TYR A 153 13.86 -23.55 -14.18
C TYR A 153 12.34 -23.40 -14.17
N SER A 154 11.78 -22.64 -13.23
CA SER A 154 10.36 -22.31 -13.18
C SER A 154 9.96 -21.44 -14.37
N GLU A 155 10.73 -20.39 -14.68
CA GLU A 155 10.51 -19.59 -15.89
C GLU A 155 10.75 -20.40 -17.17
N ALA A 156 11.79 -21.25 -17.20
CA ALA A 156 12.01 -22.16 -18.32
C ALA A 156 10.79 -23.05 -18.58
N LYS A 157 10.22 -23.64 -17.51
CA LYS A 157 9.04 -24.51 -17.62
C LYS A 157 7.77 -23.75 -18.01
N LYS A 158 7.64 -22.49 -17.57
CA LYS A 158 6.49 -21.62 -17.89
C LYS A 158 6.38 -21.34 -19.40
N TYR A 159 7.51 -21.12 -20.08
CA TYR A 159 7.53 -20.79 -21.52
C TYR A 159 7.81 -22.00 -22.43
N ASP A 160 8.01 -23.19 -21.87
CA ASP A 160 8.25 -24.45 -22.58
C ASP A 160 6.98 -24.96 -23.31
N ILE A 161 6.72 -24.41 -24.50
CA ILE A 161 5.58 -24.82 -25.34
C ILE A 161 5.76 -26.22 -25.95
N ASP A 162 7.00 -26.68 -26.09
CA ASP A 162 7.34 -27.98 -26.68
C ASP A 162 7.28 -29.13 -25.65
N ASN A 163 6.99 -28.81 -24.38
CA ASN A 163 6.89 -29.77 -23.27
C ASN A 163 8.11 -30.68 -23.14
N ARG A 164 9.30 -30.09 -23.21
CA ARG A 164 10.55 -30.85 -23.19
C ARG A 164 10.74 -31.62 -21.88
N LYS A 165 11.14 -32.88 -22.00
CA LYS A 165 11.34 -33.79 -20.86
C LYS A 165 12.50 -33.36 -19.95
N ASP A 166 13.55 -32.79 -20.52
CA ASP A 166 14.73 -32.32 -19.78
C ASP A 166 14.41 -31.10 -18.90
N ILE A 167 13.65 -30.13 -19.42
CA ILE A 167 13.13 -28.98 -18.65
C ILE A 167 12.25 -29.47 -17.51
N ALA A 168 11.29 -30.36 -17.78
CA ALA A 168 10.40 -30.91 -16.75
C ALA A 168 11.15 -31.67 -15.63
N LYS A 169 12.19 -32.42 -16.00
CA LYS A 169 13.07 -33.10 -15.05
C LYS A 169 13.84 -32.10 -14.19
N LYS A 170 14.49 -31.10 -14.80
CA LYS A 170 15.26 -30.09 -14.06
C LYS A 170 14.40 -29.19 -13.17
N TYR A 171 13.19 -28.86 -13.61
CA TYR A 171 12.19 -28.19 -12.77
C TYR A 171 11.92 -28.99 -11.49
N SER A 172 11.59 -30.28 -11.61
CA SER A 172 11.30 -31.14 -10.46
C SER A 172 12.51 -31.31 -9.53
N GLU A 173 13.69 -31.56 -10.09
CA GLU A 173 14.95 -31.67 -9.33
C GLU A 173 15.29 -30.39 -8.56
N SER A 174 15.19 -29.23 -9.23
CA SER A 174 15.48 -27.94 -8.61
C SER A 174 14.44 -27.55 -7.57
N MET A 175 13.16 -27.91 -7.76
CA MET A 175 12.11 -27.68 -6.78
C MET A 175 12.41 -28.39 -5.45
N GLU A 176 12.76 -29.68 -5.49
CA GLU A 176 13.08 -30.44 -4.28
C GLU A 176 14.34 -29.90 -3.58
N ASN A 177 15.33 -29.44 -4.34
CA ASN A 177 16.55 -28.82 -3.82
C ASN A 177 16.31 -27.43 -3.20
N ALA A 178 15.35 -26.68 -3.74
CA ALA A 178 14.99 -25.33 -3.28
C ALA A 178 14.03 -25.34 -2.08
N ARG A 179 13.46 -26.49 -1.72
CA ARG A 179 12.57 -26.59 -0.55
C ARG A 179 13.29 -26.18 0.72
N VAL A 180 12.72 -25.21 1.43
CA VAL A 180 13.19 -24.72 2.72
C VAL A 180 12.38 -25.38 3.81
N ARG A 181 13.04 -26.23 4.59
CA ARG A 181 12.45 -27.03 5.66
C ARG A 181 12.95 -26.45 6.97
N PHE A 182 12.07 -25.71 7.64
CA PHE A 182 12.37 -24.97 8.85
C PHE A 182 12.30 -25.87 10.08
N ASN A 183 13.32 -25.79 10.90
CA ASN A 183 13.26 -26.13 12.31
C ASN A 183 12.97 -24.85 13.10
N LEU A 184 11.77 -24.81 13.69
CA LEU A 184 11.28 -23.66 14.44
C LEU A 184 11.51 -23.89 15.93
N VAL A 185 12.44 -23.13 16.50
CA VAL A 185 12.70 -23.10 17.94
C VAL A 185 12.18 -21.78 18.47
N MET A 186 11.38 -21.83 19.53
CA MET A 186 10.81 -20.63 20.13
C MET A 186 10.82 -20.75 21.65
N ASN A 187 11.34 -19.73 22.33
CA ASN A 187 11.30 -19.63 23.77
C ASN A 187 9.87 -19.34 24.25
N VAL A 188 9.51 -19.92 25.39
CA VAL A 188 8.23 -19.64 26.05
C VAL A 188 8.38 -18.37 26.87
N LEU A 189 7.52 -17.39 26.65
CA LEU A 189 7.45 -16.20 27.48
C LEU A 189 6.92 -16.59 28.87
N SER A 190 7.74 -16.38 29.90
CA SER A 190 7.41 -16.72 31.29
C SER A 190 6.06 -16.13 31.70
N GLY A 191 5.17 -16.96 32.22
CA GLY A 191 3.83 -16.55 32.66
C GLY A 191 2.81 -16.29 31.53
N ARG A 192 3.19 -16.34 30.25
CA ARG A 192 2.27 -16.19 29.10
C ARG A 192 2.48 -17.28 28.04
N LYS A 193 2.26 -18.53 28.43
CA LYS A 193 2.34 -19.68 27.53
C LYS A 193 1.36 -19.57 26.35
N SER A 194 0.12 -19.15 26.59
CA SER A 194 -0.89 -18.99 25.52
C SER A 194 -0.46 -18.01 24.44
N PHE A 195 0.14 -16.87 24.83
CA PHE A 195 0.71 -15.90 23.88
C PHE A 195 1.80 -16.53 23.02
N SER A 196 2.69 -17.30 23.64
CA SER A 196 3.77 -17.99 22.94
C SER A 196 3.22 -19.03 21.96
N ASP A 197 2.30 -19.88 22.42
CA ASP A 197 1.66 -20.92 21.59
C ASP A 197 0.93 -20.32 20.39
N ASP A 198 0.20 -19.21 20.60
CA ASP A 198 -0.45 -18.47 19.52
C ASP A 198 0.56 -17.88 18.54
N PHE A 199 1.61 -17.18 19.03
CA PHE A 199 2.67 -16.62 18.21
C PHE A 199 3.31 -17.70 17.32
N LYS A 200 3.62 -18.86 17.89
CA LYS A 200 4.16 -20.02 17.17
C LYS A 200 3.21 -20.50 16.08
N ARG A 201 1.92 -20.65 16.41
CA ARG A 201 0.90 -21.10 15.45
C ARG A 201 0.77 -20.15 14.27
N TYR A 202 0.72 -18.83 14.52
CA TYR A 202 0.68 -17.83 13.45
C TYR A 202 1.97 -17.86 12.61
N THR A 203 3.14 -18.01 13.24
CA THR A 203 4.41 -18.14 12.51
C THR A 203 4.43 -19.37 11.60
N ILE A 204 3.98 -20.53 12.08
CA ILE A 204 3.87 -21.75 11.28
C ILE A 204 2.90 -21.54 10.10
N SER A 205 1.75 -20.91 10.37
CA SER A 205 0.78 -20.58 9.32
C SER A 205 1.39 -19.68 8.24
N ASN A 206 2.15 -18.66 8.64
CA ASN A 206 2.83 -17.75 7.72
C ASN A 206 3.86 -18.49 6.85
N ILE A 207 4.69 -19.35 7.44
CA ILE A 207 5.64 -20.19 6.69
C ILE A 207 4.89 -21.03 5.64
N GLY A 208 3.76 -21.63 6.01
CA GLY A 208 2.94 -22.45 5.12
C GLY A 208 2.28 -21.68 3.96
N THR A 209 2.34 -20.36 3.93
CA THR A 209 1.84 -19.57 2.78
C THR A 209 2.79 -19.57 1.59
N TYR A 210 4.06 -19.94 1.79
CA TYR A 210 5.08 -19.95 0.74
C TYR A 210 5.25 -21.35 0.13
N PRO A 211 5.15 -21.53 -1.20
CA PRO A 211 5.05 -22.85 -1.83
C PRO A 211 6.23 -23.82 -1.58
N LEU A 212 7.42 -23.28 -1.34
CA LEU A 212 8.63 -24.07 -1.13
C LEU A 212 8.99 -24.23 0.35
N PHE A 213 8.21 -23.64 1.25
CA PHE A 213 8.55 -23.58 2.67
C PHE A 213 7.67 -24.53 3.47
N THR A 214 8.29 -25.25 4.40
CA THR A 214 7.57 -26.16 5.31
C THR A 214 8.18 -26.14 6.70
N VAL A 215 7.38 -26.48 7.70
CA VAL A 215 7.81 -26.68 9.08
C VAL A 215 7.62 -28.15 9.44
N ASN A 216 8.48 -28.71 10.30
CA ASN A 216 8.34 -30.04 10.91
C ASN A 216 8.63 -31.26 10.01
N ASP A 217 9.21 -31.10 8.83
CA ASP A 217 9.85 -32.22 8.11
C ASP A 217 11.23 -32.52 8.72
N ARG A 218 11.23 -33.19 9.87
CA ARG A 218 12.45 -33.47 10.67
C ARG A 218 13.53 -34.24 9.92
N SER A 219 13.15 -34.96 8.85
CA SER A 219 14.05 -35.83 8.11
C SER A 219 15.04 -35.06 7.22
N LYS A 220 14.72 -33.81 6.85
CA LYS A 220 15.46 -33.02 5.85
C LYS A 220 15.58 -31.52 6.17
N VAL A 221 15.48 -31.14 7.45
CA VAL A 221 15.63 -29.74 7.87
C VAL A 221 16.92 -29.12 7.33
N ASN A 222 16.82 -27.95 6.72
CA ASN A 222 17.95 -27.19 6.19
C ASN A 222 18.00 -25.72 6.63
N ALA A 223 16.97 -25.21 7.32
CA ALA A 223 16.95 -23.87 7.89
C ALA A 223 16.53 -23.91 9.36
N ASP A 224 17.19 -23.12 10.20
CA ASP A 224 16.81 -22.92 11.59
C ASP A 224 16.22 -21.52 11.77
N LEU A 225 15.04 -21.43 12.37
CA LEU A 225 14.40 -20.18 12.78
C LEU A 225 14.26 -20.19 14.32
N ASP A 226 15.16 -19.46 14.96
CA ASP A 226 15.21 -19.29 16.41
C ASP A 226 14.49 -18.00 16.79
N ILE A 227 13.47 -18.08 17.67
CA ILE A 227 12.65 -16.94 18.11
C ILE A 227 12.68 -16.84 19.64
N SER A 228 12.95 -15.63 20.15
CA SER A 228 12.85 -15.31 21.57
C SER A 228 11.86 -14.18 21.77
N LEU A 229 10.97 -14.36 22.77
CA LEU A 229 9.99 -13.39 23.21
C LEU A 229 10.33 -13.03 24.66
N SER A 230 10.46 -11.74 24.96
CA SER A 230 10.78 -11.26 26.32
C SER A 230 10.03 -9.99 26.68
N ASN A 231 10.10 -9.58 27.96
CA ASN A 231 9.68 -8.27 28.45
C ASN A 231 8.28 -7.83 28.01
N PHE A 232 7.31 -8.76 28.07
CA PHE A 232 5.93 -8.45 27.76
C PHE A 232 5.34 -7.50 28.80
N TYR A 233 4.66 -6.45 28.33
CA TYR A 233 3.94 -5.50 29.16
C TYR A 233 2.62 -5.08 28.49
N TYR A 234 1.55 -5.04 29.28
CA TYR A 234 0.26 -4.47 28.90
C TYR A 234 -0.01 -3.24 29.78
N SER A 235 -0.28 -2.11 29.15
CA SER A 235 -0.70 -0.89 29.81
C SER A 235 -2.22 -0.78 29.74
N PRO A 236 -2.93 -0.85 30.89
CA PRO A 236 -4.38 -0.66 30.91
C PRO A 236 -4.76 0.75 30.44
N PRO A 237 -6.00 0.97 29.97
CA PRO A 237 -6.45 2.28 29.51
C PRO A 237 -6.21 3.38 30.55
N SER A 238 -5.43 4.38 30.16
CA SER A 238 -5.16 5.57 30.97
C SER A 238 -5.61 6.81 30.21
N VAL A 239 -6.04 7.85 30.94
CA VAL A 239 -6.58 9.08 30.34
C VAL A 239 -5.70 10.25 30.73
N GLN A 240 -5.20 10.97 29.72
CA GLN A 240 -4.55 12.26 29.88
C GLN A 240 -5.55 13.38 29.55
N VAL A 241 -5.55 14.44 30.35
CA VAL A 241 -6.46 15.58 30.18
C VAL A 241 -5.64 16.83 29.91
N ILE A 242 -5.93 17.48 28.78
CA ILE A 242 -5.37 18.77 28.40
C ILE A 242 -6.50 19.79 28.46
N SER A 243 -6.39 20.77 29.35
CA SER A 243 -7.43 21.80 29.52
C SER A 243 -6.93 23.16 29.05
N GLY A 244 -7.84 23.96 28.49
CA GLY A 244 -7.56 25.32 28.08
C GLY A 244 -8.81 26.17 28.02
N ILE A 245 -8.63 27.43 27.64
CA ILE A 245 -9.70 28.39 27.36
C ILE A 245 -9.64 28.69 25.88
N ASP A 246 -10.80 28.74 25.25
CA ASP A 246 -10.96 29.08 23.85
C ASP A 246 -12.22 29.94 23.68
N SER A 247 -12.40 30.56 22.52
CA SER A 247 -13.53 31.45 22.26
C SER A 247 -14.05 31.36 20.83
N TYR A 248 -15.31 31.75 20.66
CA TYR A 248 -15.90 31.97 19.34
C TYR A 248 -16.73 33.25 19.33
N PHE A 249 -16.89 33.87 18.17
CA PHE A 249 -17.72 35.05 17.99
C PHE A 249 -19.14 34.66 17.54
N GLU A 250 -20.15 35.25 18.16
CA GLU A 250 -21.55 35.15 17.76
C GLU A 250 -22.07 36.54 17.38
N THR A 251 -22.54 36.70 16.14
CA THR A 251 -23.21 37.93 15.68
C THR A 251 -24.62 37.98 16.26
N ARG A 252 -24.97 39.12 16.86
CA ARG A 252 -26.28 39.37 17.47
C ARG A 252 -26.86 40.68 17.00
N VAL A 253 -28.18 40.79 17.09
CA VAL A 253 -28.91 42.01 16.77
C VAL A 253 -29.43 42.63 18.04
N ARG A 254 -29.16 43.93 18.24
CA ARG A 254 -29.79 44.75 19.29
C ARG A 254 -30.54 45.90 18.65
N ARG A 255 -31.68 46.27 19.24
CA ARG A 255 -32.44 47.44 18.82
C ARG A 255 -31.95 48.66 19.59
N VAL A 256 -31.43 49.65 18.87
CA VAL A 256 -30.97 50.93 19.44
C VAL A 256 -31.72 52.09 18.81
N MET A 257 -31.89 53.17 19.56
CA MET A 257 -32.47 54.41 19.01
C MET A 257 -31.36 55.21 18.33
N LYS A 258 -31.40 55.31 16.99
CA LYS A 258 -30.47 56.15 16.24
C LYS A 258 -31.08 57.51 15.92
N LYS A 259 -30.24 58.54 16.04
CA LYS A 259 -30.56 59.90 15.61
C LYS A 259 -30.49 59.97 14.09
N VAL A 260 -31.62 60.19 13.43
CA VAL A 260 -31.71 60.42 11.99
C VAL A 260 -32.11 61.87 11.77
N VAL A 261 -31.39 62.58 10.90
CA VAL A 261 -31.73 63.94 10.49
C VAL A 261 -32.52 63.82 9.20
N THR A 262 -33.79 64.19 9.25
CA THR A 262 -34.68 64.22 8.08
C THR A 262 -34.93 65.66 7.69
N SER A 263 -34.71 65.97 6.43
CA SER A 263 -34.95 67.28 5.85
C SER A 263 -36.40 67.36 5.37
N GLU A 264 -37.22 68.19 6.01
CA GLU A 264 -38.60 68.45 5.57
C GLU A 264 -38.66 69.86 4.96
N MET A 265 -39.33 70.00 3.81
CA MET A 265 -39.64 71.32 3.25
C MET A 265 -40.86 71.90 3.98
N VAL A 266 -40.64 72.97 4.71
CA VAL A 266 -41.72 73.73 5.35
C VAL A 266 -41.65 75.15 4.81
N ASN A 267 -42.70 75.58 4.12
CA ASN A 267 -42.79 76.92 3.49
C ASN A 267 -41.63 77.26 2.54
N GLY A 268 -41.18 76.30 1.72
CA GLY A 268 -40.17 76.53 0.67
C GLY A 268 -38.72 76.64 1.14
N LYS A 269 -38.45 76.43 2.44
CA LYS A 269 -37.09 76.29 3.00
C LYS A 269 -36.89 74.89 3.57
N VAL A 270 -35.68 74.34 3.38
CA VAL A 270 -35.30 73.04 3.92
C VAL A 270 -35.00 73.22 5.41
N VAL A 271 -35.76 72.54 6.27
CA VAL A 271 -35.56 72.55 7.73
C VAL A 271 -35.17 71.14 8.16
N GLU A 272 -34.08 71.01 8.90
CA GLU A 272 -33.62 69.74 9.45
C GLU A 272 -34.35 69.42 10.76
N ARG A 273 -35.09 68.31 10.80
CA ARG A 273 -35.67 67.76 12.03
C ARG A 273 -34.93 66.51 12.47
N VAL A 274 -34.65 66.45 13.77
CA VAL A 274 -34.05 65.29 14.41
C VAL A 274 -35.15 64.32 14.85
N LYS A 275 -35.11 63.08 14.36
CA LYS A 275 -35.99 61.99 14.80
C LYS A 275 -35.14 60.83 15.33
N TYR A 276 -35.54 60.25 16.46
CA TYR A 276 -34.97 59.00 16.94
C TYR A 276 -35.77 57.83 16.38
N VAL A 277 -35.11 56.94 15.63
CA VAL A 277 -35.74 55.78 14.99
C VAL A 277 -35.11 54.52 15.57
N PRO A 278 -35.90 53.49 15.94
CA PRO A 278 -35.35 52.20 16.32
C PRO A 278 -34.68 51.55 15.10
N VAL A 279 -33.38 51.26 15.23
CA VAL A 279 -32.59 50.57 14.22
C VAL A 279 -32.02 49.30 14.85
N ASP A 280 -32.13 48.21 14.12
CA ASP A 280 -31.53 46.93 14.48
C ASP A 280 -30.05 46.99 14.06
N GLU A 281 -29.13 46.93 15.04
CA GLU A 281 -27.69 46.89 14.84
C GLU A 281 -27.14 45.50 15.09
N GLU A 282 -26.32 45.01 14.17
CA GLU A 282 -25.49 43.84 14.39
C GLU A 282 -24.28 44.19 15.26
N TYR A 283 -23.97 43.34 16.23
CA TYR A 283 -22.77 43.42 17.05
C TYR A 283 -22.23 42.01 17.32
N GLU A 284 -20.91 41.89 17.44
CA GLU A 284 -20.26 40.62 17.76
C GLU A 284 -20.09 40.47 19.27
N VAL A 285 -20.40 39.27 19.76
CA VAL A 285 -20.11 38.87 21.14
C VAL A 285 -19.11 37.74 21.11
N GLU A 286 -17.95 37.96 21.73
CA GLU A 286 -17.01 36.89 21.98
C GLU A 286 -17.50 36.03 23.16
N ILE A 287 -17.58 34.72 22.95
CA ILE A 287 -18.04 33.75 23.92
C ILE A 287 -16.88 32.84 24.27
N PHE A 288 -16.35 33.01 25.49
CA PHE A 288 -15.30 32.18 26.06
C PHE A 288 -15.85 30.89 26.68
N TYR A 289 -15.15 29.80 26.46
CA TYR A 289 -15.44 28.49 27.02
C TYR A 289 -14.15 27.78 27.46
N LYS A 290 -14.25 26.97 28.51
CA LYS A 290 -13.19 26.06 28.92
C LYS A 290 -13.36 24.79 28.10
N TYR A 291 -12.29 24.28 27.52
CA TYR A 291 -12.29 22.95 26.93
C TYR A 291 -11.39 22.03 27.75
N GLU A 292 -11.74 20.74 27.74
CA GLU A 292 -10.93 19.64 28.23
C GLU A 292 -10.85 18.61 27.11
N LYS A 293 -9.66 18.43 26.54
CA LYS A 293 -9.34 17.36 25.60
C LYS A 293 -8.86 16.16 26.39
N TYR A 294 -9.61 15.08 26.32
CA TYR A 294 -9.28 13.80 26.93
C TYR A 294 -8.63 12.92 25.86
N ILE A 295 -7.48 12.32 26.17
CA ILE A 295 -6.78 11.37 25.32
C ILE A 295 -6.66 10.07 26.12
N LYS A 296 -7.40 9.04 25.72
CA LYS A 296 -7.36 7.72 26.33
C LYS A 296 -6.46 6.82 25.51
N THR A 297 -5.46 6.24 26.17
CA THR A 297 -4.43 5.42 25.52
C THR A 297 -4.30 4.09 26.26
N THR A 298 -4.14 3.02 25.49
CA THR A 298 -3.80 1.67 25.95
C THR A 298 -2.78 1.08 24.99
N TYR A 299 -1.91 0.19 25.47
CA TYR A 299 -0.94 -0.46 24.59
C TYR A 299 -0.49 -1.82 25.12
N ALA A 300 -0.07 -2.68 24.19
CA ALA A 300 0.67 -3.89 24.50
C ALA A 300 2.03 -3.84 23.80
N GLU A 301 3.06 -4.29 24.51
CA GLU A 301 4.42 -4.35 24.01
C GLU A 301 5.18 -5.56 24.52
N TYR A 302 6.18 -5.99 23.77
CA TYR A 302 7.13 -7.04 24.12
C TYR A 302 8.39 -6.89 23.27
N GLU A 303 9.44 -7.59 23.66
CA GLU A 303 10.66 -7.71 22.86
C GLU A 303 10.60 -8.96 22.01
N LEU A 304 10.91 -8.78 20.72
CA LEU A 304 11.06 -9.85 19.75
C LEU A 304 12.51 -9.91 19.32
N ALA A 305 13.12 -11.08 19.44
CA ALA A 305 14.40 -11.39 18.81
C ALA A 305 14.23 -12.63 17.94
N TYR A 306 14.77 -12.62 16.73
CA TYR A 306 14.81 -13.80 15.90
C TYR A 306 16.14 -13.93 15.14
N THR A 307 16.50 -15.16 14.80
CA THR A 307 17.62 -15.48 13.91
C THR A 307 17.18 -16.58 12.96
N LEU A 308 17.24 -16.29 11.66
CA LEU A 308 17.09 -17.25 10.57
C LEU A 308 18.47 -17.56 10.01
N LYS A 309 18.84 -18.83 9.96
CA LYS A 309 20.15 -19.28 9.47
C LYS A 309 20.06 -20.54 8.62
N ASP A 310 20.98 -20.67 7.69
CA ASP A 310 21.22 -21.92 6.96
C ASP A 310 21.87 -22.92 7.92
N ARG A 311 21.32 -24.13 7.99
CA ARG A 311 21.79 -25.16 8.92
C ARG A 311 23.09 -25.81 8.46
N LYS A 312 23.40 -25.77 7.16
CA LYS A 312 24.58 -26.44 6.59
C LYS A 312 25.88 -25.82 7.09
N ASP A 313 25.95 -24.50 7.13
CA ASP A 313 27.15 -23.74 7.45
C ASP A 313 26.95 -22.72 8.60
N GLY A 314 25.73 -22.60 9.12
CA GLY A 314 25.39 -21.65 10.18
C GLY A 314 25.26 -20.20 9.70
N ARG A 315 25.28 -19.96 8.39
CA ARG A 315 25.23 -18.61 7.82
C ARG A 315 23.91 -17.92 8.18
N ILE A 316 23.99 -16.73 8.75
CA ILE A 316 22.81 -15.93 9.09
C ILE A 316 22.20 -15.36 7.82
N ILE A 317 20.92 -15.66 7.60
CA ILE A 317 20.11 -15.12 6.50
C ILE A 317 19.42 -13.83 6.96
N ALA A 318 18.81 -13.86 8.15
CA ALA A 318 18.18 -12.69 8.76
C ALA A 318 18.32 -12.74 10.28
N ARG A 319 18.52 -11.58 10.91
CA ARG A 319 18.55 -11.44 12.36
C ARG A 319 18.04 -10.06 12.75
N ASN A 320 17.15 -10.02 13.72
CA ASN A 320 16.69 -8.76 14.30
C ASN A 320 16.37 -8.93 15.78
N SER A 321 16.44 -7.81 16.51
CA SER A 321 15.98 -7.70 17.88
C SER A 321 15.42 -6.31 18.10
N ASN A 322 14.13 -6.24 18.41
CA ASN A 322 13.43 -4.97 18.57
C ASN A 322 12.25 -5.09 19.53
N LYS A 323 11.74 -3.92 19.95
CA LYS A 323 10.52 -3.81 20.73
C LYS A 323 9.31 -3.70 19.80
N VAL A 324 8.38 -4.64 19.94
CA VAL A 324 7.10 -4.61 19.23
C VAL A 324 6.07 -3.95 20.13
N ARG A 325 5.44 -2.87 19.65
CA ARG A 325 4.37 -2.16 20.35
C ARG A 325 3.18 -1.91 19.44
N TYR A 326 1.99 -2.15 19.94
CA TYR A 326 0.74 -1.68 19.35
C TYR A 326 0.03 -0.78 20.36
N THR A 327 -0.32 0.43 19.93
CA THR A 327 -0.98 1.46 20.75
C THR A 327 -2.33 1.77 20.13
N ASP A 328 -3.36 1.84 20.97
CA ASP A 328 -4.68 2.32 20.59
C ASP A 328 -4.98 3.60 21.36
N GLU A 329 -5.54 4.59 20.66
CA GLU A 329 -5.79 5.91 21.19
C GLU A 329 -7.15 6.43 20.74
N ALA A 330 -7.92 6.98 21.69
CA ALA A 330 -9.16 7.66 21.42
C ALA A 330 -9.20 9.03 22.11
N ALA A 331 -9.58 10.07 21.38
CA ALA A 331 -9.67 11.42 21.90
C ALA A 331 -11.10 11.99 21.79
N TRP A 332 -11.55 12.66 22.85
CA TRP A 332 -12.84 13.37 22.89
C TRP A 332 -12.70 14.70 23.65
N MET A 333 -13.64 15.61 23.42
CA MET A 333 -13.63 16.94 24.02
C MET A 333 -14.85 17.17 24.90
N ARG A 334 -14.64 17.77 26.06
CA ARG A 334 -15.71 18.37 26.87
C ARG A 334 -15.54 19.87 26.89
N PHE A 335 -16.66 20.58 26.82
CA PHE A 335 -16.72 22.02 26.83
C PHE A 335 -17.53 22.47 28.05
N TYR A 336 -17.04 23.48 28.75
CA TYR A 336 -17.68 24.09 29.91
C TYR A 336 -17.79 25.62 29.74
N PRO A 337 -18.97 26.22 29.98
CA PRO A 337 -19.12 27.68 29.89
C PRO A 337 -18.36 28.39 31.03
N ILE A 338 -17.69 29.50 30.74
CA ILE A 338 -16.83 30.21 31.71
C ILE A 338 -17.58 31.26 32.57
N THR A 339 -18.88 31.49 32.41
CA THR A 339 -19.57 32.55 33.21
C THR A 339 -21.02 32.27 33.61
N HIS A 340 -21.40 32.78 34.79
CA HIS A 340 -22.76 32.94 35.31
C HIS A 340 -23.55 33.94 34.46
N ILE A 341 -24.02 33.56 33.28
CA ILE A 341 -24.77 34.48 32.42
C ILE A 341 -26.27 34.28 32.68
N LYS A 342 -26.85 35.17 33.47
CA LYS A 342 -28.31 35.38 33.48
C LYS A 342 -28.73 35.95 32.12
N GLY A 343 -29.58 35.22 31.40
CA GLY A 343 -30.29 35.71 30.22
C GLY A 343 -29.75 35.20 28.89
N GLY A 344 -30.48 34.25 28.30
CA GLY A 344 -30.41 33.90 26.88
C GLY A 344 -29.68 32.59 26.56
N TYR A 345 -30.35 31.73 25.77
CA TYR A 345 -29.77 30.52 25.18
C TYR A 345 -28.58 30.88 24.29
N ARG A 346 -27.35 30.67 24.78
CA ARG A 346 -26.12 30.78 23.98
C ARG A 346 -25.90 29.45 23.25
N ARG A 347 -25.55 29.49 21.95
CA ARG A 347 -25.20 28.28 21.18
C ARG A 347 -23.84 27.75 21.63
N PHE A 348 -23.81 26.86 22.60
CA PHE A 348 -22.58 26.35 23.22
C PHE A 348 -22.05 25.09 22.50
N PRO A 349 -20.71 24.91 22.35
CA PRO A 349 -20.14 23.67 21.81
C PRO A 349 -20.62 22.44 22.58
N ILE A 350 -21.01 21.40 21.85
CA ILE A 350 -21.57 20.19 22.47
C ILE A 350 -20.42 19.28 22.90
N SER A 351 -20.40 18.91 24.19
CA SER A 351 -19.44 17.95 24.72
C SER A 351 -19.63 16.56 24.10
N GLU A 352 -18.53 15.91 23.78
CA GLU A 352 -18.53 14.54 23.29
C GLU A 352 -18.61 13.53 24.46
N ASN A 353 -19.24 12.39 24.19
CA ASN A 353 -19.18 11.24 25.08
C ASN A 353 -17.76 10.65 25.11
N GLU A 354 -17.42 10.00 26.22
CA GLU A 354 -16.17 9.26 26.34
C GLU A 354 -16.07 8.22 25.23
N LYS A 355 -14.90 8.17 24.58
CA LYS A 355 -14.62 7.19 23.55
C LYS A 355 -13.88 6.00 24.14
N TYR A 356 -14.18 4.83 23.59
CA TYR A 356 -13.59 3.58 24.02
C TYR A 356 -12.29 3.30 23.27
N VAL A 357 -11.41 2.56 23.93
CA VAL A 357 -10.21 1.96 23.34
C VAL A 357 -10.36 0.44 23.36
N LEU A 358 -9.52 -0.25 22.61
CA LEU A 358 -9.50 -1.72 22.53
C LEU A 358 -9.31 -2.37 23.90
N ASP A 359 -9.94 -3.54 24.08
CA ASP A 359 -9.74 -4.40 25.25
C ASP A 359 -8.36 -5.09 25.25
N GLU A 360 -7.96 -5.65 26.40
CA GLU A 360 -6.66 -6.33 26.56
C GLU A 360 -6.46 -7.45 25.53
N ALA A 361 -7.45 -8.32 25.32
CA ALA A 361 -7.28 -9.45 24.43
C ALA A 361 -7.07 -8.99 22.98
N THR A 362 -7.84 -7.98 22.55
CA THR A 362 -7.71 -7.42 21.20
C THR A 362 -6.37 -6.71 21.01
N ILE A 363 -5.92 -5.88 21.95
CA ILE A 363 -4.66 -5.13 21.80
C ILE A 363 -3.43 -6.04 21.86
N VAL A 364 -3.45 -7.05 22.73
CA VAL A 364 -2.39 -8.07 22.82
C VAL A 364 -2.32 -8.88 21.53
N ARG A 365 -3.47 -9.27 20.97
CA ARG A 365 -3.51 -9.95 19.67
C ARG A 365 -2.95 -9.07 18.55
N ARG A 366 -3.29 -7.78 18.51
CA ARG A 366 -2.75 -6.84 17.50
C ARG A 366 -1.23 -6.67 17.62
N ALA A 367 -0.70 -6.58 18.84
CA ALA A 367 0.75 -6.52 19.08
C ALA A 367 1.45 -7.83 18.64
N MET A 368 0.85 -8.99 18.94
CA MET A 368 1.36 -10.29 18.50
C MET A 368 1.43 -10.38 16.97
N LEU A 369 0.32 -10.07 16.29
CA LEU A 369 0.25 -10.10 14.82
C LEU A 369 1.31 -9.18 14.20
N LYS A 370 1.50 -7.98 14.75
CA LYS A 370 2.55 -7.06 14.31
C LYS A 370 3.95 -7.67 14.39
N GLY A 371 4.26 -8.50 15.39
CA GLY A 371 5.56 -9.18 15.45
C GLY A 371 5.66 -10.37 14.51
N THR A 372 4.59 -11.14 14.33
CA THR A 372 4.59 -12.23 13.33
C THR A 372 4.72 -11.69 11.90
N ASP A 373 4.20 -10.49 11.62
CA ASP A 373 4.33 -9.81 10.33
C ASP A 373 5.77 -9.38 10.03
N GLN A 374 6.56 -9.05 11.07
CA GLN A 374 7.99 -8.76 10.89
C GLN A 374 8.75 -10.00 10.42
N ILE A 375 8.51 -11.15 11.04
CA ILE A 375 9.10 -12.43 10.61
C ILE A 375 8.59 -12.80 9.21
N ASN A 376 7.30 -12.61 8.95
CA ASN A 376 6.71 -12.88 7.64
C ASN A 376 7.34 -12.03 6.52
N SER A 377 7.76 -10.80 6.84
CA SER A 377 8.46 -9.95 5.88
C SER A 377 9.82 -10.52 5.48
N GLU A 378 10.57 -11.11 6.43
CA GLU A 378 11.82 -11.82 6.13
C GLU A 378 11.58 -13.10 5.32
N LEU A 379 10.53 -13.86 5.65
CA LEU A 379 10.14 -15.04 4.87
C LEU A 379 9.76 -14.67 3.43
N LYS A 380 9.03 -13.56 3.26
CA LYS A 380 8.68 -13.02 1.94
C LYS A 380 9.93 -12.62 1.15
N ALA A 381 10.87 -11.94 1.80
CA ALA A 381 12.14 -11.55 1.17
C ALA A 381 12.92 -12.80 0.74
N LEU A 382 12.99 -13.83 1.58
CA LEU A 382 13.62 -15.09 1.23
C LEU A 382 12.93 -15.77 0.05
N ASP A 383 11.60 -15.94 0.08
CA ASP A 383 10.82 -16.55 -1.02
C ASP A 383 11.00 -15.78 -2.33
N SER A 384 11.13 -14.45 -2.26
CA SER A 384 11.31 -13.60 -3.45
C SER A 384 12.56 -13.94 -4.28
N ASN A 385 13.58 -14.59 -3.68
CA ASN A 385 14.75 -15.06 -4.41
C ASN A 385 14.41 -16.04 -5.53
N ARG A 386 13.27 -16.75 -5.44
CA ARG A 386 12.81 -17.66 -6.51
C ARG A 386 12.20 -16.92 -7.71
N ILE A 387 11.85 -15.64 -7.56
CA ILE A 387 11.17 -14.87 -8.60
C ILE A 387 12.23 -14.15 -9.44
N ILE A 388 12.27 -14.42 -10.74
CA ILE A 388 13.16 -13.71 -11.66
C ILE A 388 12.48 -12.41 -12.10
N GLY A 389 12.66 -11.37 -11.29
CA GLY A 389 11.99 -10.06 -11.45
C GLY A 389 12.74 -9.01 -12.27
N TRP A 390 13.66 -9.42 -13.16
CA TRP A 390 14.52 -8.51 -13.94
C TRP A 390 13.80 -7.41 -14.72
#